data_AF-A0A428Y9P6-F1
#
_entry.id   AF-A0A428Y9P6-F1
#
_cell.length_a   1.000
_cell.length_b   1.000
_cell.length_c   1.000
_cell.angle_alpha   90.00
_cell.angle_beta   90.00
_cell.angle_gamma   90.00
#
_symmetry.space_group_name_H-M   'P 1'
#
loop_
_entity.id
_entity.type
_entity.pdbx_description
1 polymer ?
#
loop_
_entity_poly.entity_id
_entity_poly.type
_entity_poly.pdbx_seq_one_letter_code
_entity_poly.pdbx_strand_id
1 'polypeptide(L)'
;MASDTVADAATMVSTPAELAGLLRRLRNRQARTQRAPAMSYRELAGRTGWSHGIIGAYLTGQIVPPVDRFDELVRQLGATPHELGSLATARDRVIDRRPARACRRDS
;
A
#
# COMPACT_ATOMS: atom_id res chain seq x y z
N MET A 1 -15.29 -8.87 -13.07
CA MET A 1 -15.84 -9.18 -11.73
C MET A 1 -14.78 -9.48 -10.65
N ALA A 2 -13.47 -9.59 -10.94
CA ALA A 2 -12.45 -9.86 -9.91
C ALA A 2 -11.82 -8.61 -9.25
N SER A 3 -12.26 -7.40 -9.61
CA SER A 3 -11.70 -6.14 -9.08
C SER A 3 -12.44 -5.60 -7.84
N ASP A 4 -13.63 -6.14 -7.54
CA ASP A 4 -14.43 -5.71 -6.38
C ASP A 4 -13.88 -6.19 -5.04
N THR A 5 -13.22 -7.36 -5.01
CA THR A 5 -12.73 -7.95 -3.75
C THR A 5 -11.63 -7.15 -3.08
N VAL A 6 -10.85 -6.38 -3.84
CA VAL A 6 -9.81 -5.49 -3.28
C VAL A 6 -10.44 -4.24 -2.69
N ALA A 7 -11.42 -3.65 -3.39
CA ALA A 7 -12.16 -2.48 -2.91
C ALA A 7 -12.99 -2.82 -1.66
N ASP A 8 -13.68 -3.95 -1.65
CA ASP A 8 -14.46 -4.44 -0.51
C ASP A 8 -13.55 -4.71 0.70
N ALA A 9 -12.43 -5.42 0.50
CA ALA A 9 -11.44 -5.64 1.56
C ALA A 9 -10.87 -4.32 2.11
N ALA A 10 -10.70 -3.30 1.28
CA ALA A 10 -10.22 -1.98 1.71
C ALA A 10 -11.21 -1.28 2.64
N THR A 11 -12.51 -1.57 2.54
CA THR A 11 -13.50 -1.02 3.49
C THR A 11 -13.32 -1.56 4.91
N MET A 12 -12.83 -2.80 5.06
CA MET A 12 -12.63 -3.46 6.35
C MET A 12 -11.30 -3.09 7.03
N VAL A 13 -10.34 -2.55 6.28
CA VAL A 13 -9.02 -2.17 6.80
C VAL A 13 -9.16 -1.07 7.86
N SER A 14 -8.67 -1.37 9.06
CA SER A 14 -8.64 -0.45 10.19
C SER A 14 -7.24 -0.28 10.79
N THR A 15 -6.26 -1.08 10.35
CA THR A 15 -4.89 -1.06 10.87
C THR A 15 -3.80 -0.98 9.78
N PRO A 16 -2.59 -0.50 10.11
CA PRO A 16 -1.47 -0.49 9.16
C PRO A 16 -1.07 -1.89 8.66
N ALA A 17 -1.25 -2.92 9.51
CA ALA A 17 -0.94 -4.30 9.16
C ALA A 17 -1.93 -4.86 8.11
N GLU A 18 -3.22 -4.53 8.22
CA GLU A 18 -4.22 -4.90 7.23
C GLU A 18 -3.99 -4.17 5.90
N LEU A 19 -3.62 -2.89 5.95
CA LEU A 19 -3.23 -2.12 4.76
C LEU A 19 -2.04 -2.77 4.04
N ALA A 20 -1.01 -3.18 4.78
CA ALA A 20 0.14 -3.91 4.25
C ALA A 20 -0.27 -5.27 3.63
N GLY A 21 -1.22 -5.98 4.25
CA GLY A 21 -1.81 -7.20 3.71
C GLY A 21 -2.49 -6.99 2.35
N LEU A 22 -3.19 -5.86 2.18
CA LEU A 22 -3.84 -5.48 0.94
C LEU A 22 -2.84 -5.18 -0.19
N LEU A 23 -1.76 -4.46 0.12
CA LEU A 23 -0.66 -4.21 -0.83
C LEU A 23 -0.02 -5.52 -1.30
N ARG A 24 0.17 -6.51 -0.41
CA ARG A 24 0.68 -7.83 -0.80
C ARG A 24 -0.28 -8.57 -1.73
N ARG A 25 -1.59 -8.49 -1.48
CA ARG A 25 -2.60 -9.08 -2.38
C ARG A 25 -2.57 -8.44 -3.77
N LEU A 26 -2.49 -7.12 -3.84
CA LEU A 26 -2.33 -6.38 -5.10
C LEU A 26 -1.08 -6.83 -5.86
N ARG A 27 0.07 -6.90 -5.19
CA ARG A 27 1.32 -7.37 -5.79
C ARG A 27 1.22 -8.79 -6.34
N ASN A 28 0.58 -9.71 -5.62
CA ASN A 28 0.38 -11.09 -6.08
C ASN A 28 -0.56 -11.16 -7.29
N ARG A 29 -1.61 -10.34 -7.32
CA ARG A 29 -2.53 -10.22 -8.47
C ARG A 29 -1.78 -9.68 -9.68
N GLN A 30 -1.01 -8.60 -9.51
CA GLN A 30 -0.21 -8.00 -10.56
C GLN A 30 0.77 -9.00 -11.19
N ALA A 31 1.45 -9.80 -10.38
CA ALA A 31 2.34 -10.85 -10.87
C ALA A 31 1.63 -11.84 -11.80
N ARG A 32 0.40 -12.25 -11.44
CA ARG A 32 -0.45 -13.11 -12.29
C ARG A 32 -0.90 -12.39 -13.56
N THR A 33 -1.35 -11.14 -13.47
CA THR A 33 -1.85 -10.35 -14.60
C THR A 33 -0.76 -10.02 -15.61
N GLN A 34 0.44 -9.63 -15.15
CA GLN A 34 1.56 -9.25 -16.02
C GLN A 34 2.41 -10.46 -16.46
N ARG A 35 2.08 -11.69 -16.02
CA ARG A 35 2.91 -12.90 -16.19
C ARG A 35 4.38 -12.68 -15.81
N ALA A 36 4.59 -11.83 -14.81
CA ALA A 36 5.91 -11.39 -14.36
C ALA A 36 6.10 -11.76 -12.88
N PRO A 37 7.34 -11.95 -12.41
CA PRO A 37 7.60 -12.14 -10.99
C PRO A 37 7.07 -10.96 -10.17
N ALA A 38 6.71 -11.22 -8.90
CA ALA A 38 6.23 -10.19 -8.00
C ALA A 38 7.26 -9.06 -7.90
N MET A 39 6.79 -7.83 -8.11
CA MET A 39 7.65 -6.66 -8.21
C MET A 39 8.50 -6.51 -6.93
N SER A 40 9.82 -6.57 -7.10
CA SER A 40 10.74 -6.51 -5.96
C SER A 40 10.84 -5.09 -5.40
N TYR A 41 11.19 -4.96 -4.11
CA TYR A 41 11.40 -3.63 -3.49
C TYR A 41 12.37 -2.74 -4.29
N ARG A 42 13.39 -3.35 -4.90
CA ARG A 42 14.38 -2.68 -5.75
C ARG A 42 13.80 -2.22 -7.10
N GLU A 43 12.85 -2.97 -7.65
CA GLU A 43 12.16 -2.59 -8.89
C GLU A 43 11.18 -1.45 -8.66
N LEU A 44 10.43 -1.50 -7.56
CA LEU A 44 9.58 -0.39 -7.14
C LEU A 44 10.42 0.86 -6.93
N ALA A 45 11.56 0.74 -6.25
CA ALA A 45 12.52 1.83 -6.06
C ALA A 45 13.02 2.41 -7.39
N GLY A 46 13.36 1.55 -8.35
CA GLY A 46 13.83 1.98 -9.67
C GLY A 46 12.75 2.68 -10.50
N ARG A 47 11.47 2.27 -10.38
CA ARG A 47 10.36 2.89 -11.12
C ARG A 47 9.87 4.19 -10.49
N THR A 48 9.79 4.27 -9.17
CA THR A 48 9.29 5.47 -8.47
C THR A 48 10.38 6.48 -8.15
N GLY A 49 11.66 6.07 -8.23
CA GLY A 49 12.79 6.88 -7.79
C GLY A 49 12.93 6.97 -6.26
N TRP A 50 12.28 6.09 -5.50
CA TRP A 50 12.33 6.11 -4.03
C TRP A 50 13.30 5.08 -3.46
N SER A 51 13.75 5.28 -2.23
CA SER A 51 14.60 4.31 -1.53
C SER A 51 13.84 3.00 -1.22
N HIS A 52 14.48 1.85 -1.45
CA HIS A 52 13.91 0.55 -1.09
C HIS A 52 13.56 0.45 0.41
N GLY A 53 14.29 1.16 1.28
CA GLY A 53 13.98 1.26 2.72
C GLY A 53 12.65 1.95 3.01
N ILE A 54 12.33 3.03 2.29
CA ILE A 54 11.07 3.74 2.48
C ILE A 54 9.89 2.93 1.93
N ILE A 55 10.09 2.25 0.79
CA ILE A 55 9.10 1.34 0.23
C ILE A 55 8.88 0.14 1.17
N GLY A 56 9.94 -0.39 1.78
CA GLY A 56 9.86 -1.41 2.82
C GLY A 56 9.07 -0.96 4.03
N ALA A 57 9.31 0.26 4.53
CA ALA A 57 8.57 0.82 5.66
C ALA A 57 7.06 0.98 5.37
N TYR A 58 6.70 1.35 4.14
CA TYR A 58 5.30 1.43 3.71
C TYR A 58 4.66 0.05 3.58
N LEU A 59 5.34 -0.90 2.93
CA LEU A 59 4.84 -2.26 2.70
C LEU A 59 4.78 -3.11 3.98
N THR A 60 5.47 -2.72 5.04
CA THR A 60 5.43 -3.37 6.36
C THR A 60 4.45 -2.71 7.32
N GLY A 61 3.84 -1.59 6.94
CA GLY A 61 2.95 -0.81 7.81
C GLY A 61 3.67 -0.10 8.96
N GLN A 62 5.01 0.03 8.92
CA GLN A 62 5.80 0.78 9.89
C GLN A 62 5.52 2.29 9.79
N ILE A 63 5.37 2.77 8.56
CA ILE A 63 5.04 4.16 8.25
C ILE A 63 3.81 4.15 7.37
N VAL A 64 2.82 5.00 7.68
CA VAL A 64 1.70 5.22 6.78
C VAL A 64 2.15 6.18 5.66
N PRO A 65 2.16 5.75 4.40
CA PRO A 65 2.59 6.62 3.29
C PRO A 65 1.69 7.86 3.15
N PRO A 66 2.24 9.00 2.67
CA PRO A 66 1.45 10.14 2.18
C PRO A 66 0.48 9.69 1.08
N VAL A 67 -0.67 10.35 0.93
CA VAL A 67 -1.68 9.99 -0.09
C VAL A 67 -1.08 9.94 -1.48
N ASP A 68 -0.26 10.93 -1.86
CA ASP A 68 0.36 10.99 -3.19
C ASP A 68 1.32 9.83 -3.45
N ARG A 69 2.14 9.47 -2.45
CA ARG A 69 3.10 8.36 -2.57
C ARG A 69 2.39 7.01 -2.52
N PHE A 70 1.32 6.93 -1.76
CA PHE A 70 0.52 5.72 -1.71
C PHE A 70 -0.15 5.46 -3.06
N ASP A 71 -0.76 6.49 -3.64
CA ASP A 71 -1.41 6.45 -4.96
C ASP A 71 -0.44 6.04 -6.05
N GLU A 72 0.75 6.62 -6.09
CA GLU A 72 1.78 6.25 -7.06
C GLU A 72 2.23 4.80 -6.86
N LEU A 73 2.42 4.34 -5.62
CA LEU A 73 2.79 2.95 -5.34
C LEU A 73 1.72 1.96 -5.80
N VAL A 74 0.45 2.23 -5.51
CA VAL A 74 -0.65 1.32 -5.91
C VAL A 74 -0.87 1.36 -7.42
N ARG A 75 -0.66 2.50 -8.10
CA ARG A 75 -0.68 2.58 -9.58
C ARG A 75 0.42 1.72 -10.20
N GLN A 76 1.65 1.76 -9.66
CA GLN A 76 2.74 0.89 -10.14
C GLN A 76 2.43 -0.59 -9.94
N LEU A 77 1.69 -0.93 -8.88
CA LEU A 77 1.17 -2.28 -8.62
C LEU A 77 -0.05 -2.64 -9.48
N GLY A 78 -0.51 -1.76 -10.37
CA GLY A 78 -1.64 -2.00 -11.26
C GLY A 78 -3.02 -1.89 -10.60
N ALA A 79 -3.14 -1.09 -9.53
CA ALA A 79 -4.44 -0.74 -8.98
C ALA A 79 -5.21 0.16 -9.96
N THR A 80 -6.50 -0.11 -10.09
CA THR A 80 -7.42 0.71 -10.88
C THR A 80 -7.79 1.99 -10.12
N PRO A 81 -8.24 3.05 -10.81
CA PRO A 81 -8.70 4.28 -10.15
C PRO A 81 -9.82 4.05 -9.11
N HIS A 82 -10.67 3.06 -9.34
CA HIS A 82 -11.73 2.66 -8.42
C HIS A 82 -11.14 2.06 -7.12
N GLU A 83 -10.21 1.11 -7.24
CA GLU A 83 -9.52 0.53 -6.08
C GLU A 83 -8.71 1.59 -5.32
N LEU A 84 -8.10 2.54 -6.03
CA LEU A 84 -7.35 3.66 -5.45
C LEU A 84 -8.23 4.49 -4.51
N GLY A 85 -9.47 4.82 -4.88
CA GLY A 85 -10.41 5.53 -4.01
C GLY A 85 -10.74 4.76 -2.72
N SER A 86 -11.01 3.46 -2.82
CA SER A 86 -11.26 2.60 -1.65
C SER A 86 -10.02 2.49 -0.75
N LEU A 87 -8.83 2.37 -1.33
CA LEU A 87 -7.57 2.27 -0.61
C LEU A 87 -7.17 3.60 0.05
N ALA A 88 -7.42 4.74 -0.61
CA ALA A 88 -7.21 6.07 -0.03
C ALA A 88 -8.10 6.27 1.20
N THR A 89 -9.37 5.87 1.10
CA THR A 89 -10.31 5.89 2.24
C THR A 89 -9.84 4.98 3.38
N ALA A 90 -9.35 3.78 3.06
CA ALA A 90 -8.79 2.84 4.03
C ALA A 90 -7.57 3.43 4.76
N ARG A 91 -6.67 4.06 4.01
CA ARG A 91 -5.47 4.72 4.54
C ARG A 91 -5.85 5.87 5.48
N ASP A 92 -6.81 6.71 5.12
CA ASP A 92 -7.26 7.80 5.99
C ASP A 92 -7.88 7.28 7.28
N ARG A 93 -8.69 6.21 7.24
CA ARG A 93 -9.17 5.55 8.47
C ARG A 93 -8.03 5.05 9.36
N VAL A 94 -6.97 4.50 8.78
CA VAL A 94 -5.79 4.04 9.53
C VAL A 94 -5.05 5.22 10.16
N ILE A 95 -4.97 6.36 9.47
CA ILE A 95 -4.36 7.59 10.01
C ILE A 95 -5.21 8.15 11.15
N ASP A 96 -6.52 8.27 10.96
CA ASP A 96 -7.46 8.78 11.96
C ASP A 96 -7.49 7.88 13.20
N ARG A 97 -7.42 6.56 13.00
CA ARG A 97 -7.37 5.58 14.10
C ARG A 97 -6.00 5.44 14.72
N ARG A 98 -4.94 5.97 14.12
CA ARG A 98 -3.60 5.92 14.71
C ARG A 98 -3.63 6.85 15.92
N PRO A 99 -3.62 6.33 17.17
CA PRO A 99 -3.46 7.21 18.31
C PRO A 99 -2.15 7.98 18.11
N ALA A 100 -2.07 9.22 18.56
CA ALA A 100 -0.89 10.10 18.49
C ALA A 100 0.31 9.58 19.32
N ARG A 101 0.51 8.26 19.38
CA ARG A 101 1.57 7.58 20.11
C ARG A 101 2.70 7.25 19.15
N ALA A 102 3.52 8.27 18.88
CA ALA A 102 4.94 8.12 18.57
C ALA A 102 5.64 9.49 18.66
N CYS A 103 5.62 10.13 19.83
CA CYS A 103 6.77 10.95 20.20
C CYS A 103 7.98 10.02 20.27
N ARG A 104 8.91 10.24 19.34
CA ARG A 104 10.33 9.85 19.30
C ARG A 104 10.83 8.97 20.46
N ARG A 105 11.37 7.80 20.10
CA ARG A 105 12.46 7.18 20.87
C ARG A 105 13.51 6.69 19.88
N ASP A 106 14.52 7.52 19.67
CA ASP A 106 15.90 7.07 19.44
C ASP A 106 16.83 8.29 19.63
N SER A 107 17.73 8.19 20.60
CA SER A 107 18.91 9.01 20.85
C SER A 107 19.98 8.09 21.40
#